data_AF-A0A7W9S2G4-F1
#
_entry.id   AF-A0A7W9S2G4-F1
#
_cell.length_a   1.000
_cell.length_b   1.000
_cell.length_c   1.000
_cell.angle_alpha   90.00
_cell.angle_beta   90.00
_cell.angle_gamma   90.00
#
_symmetry.space_group_name_H-M   'P 1'
#
loop_
_entity.id
_entity.type
_entity.pdbx_description
1 polymer ?
#
loop_
_entity_poly.entity_id
_entity_poly.type
_entity_poly.pdbx_seq_one_letter_code
_entity_poly.pdbx_strand_id
1 'polypeptide(L)'
;MHTRNQPTERGTIYEVEGSIAFVPSELRTGALAKPTETLETALSAAVAAIAANSTVYQPEAVPEANAVAISNLRTAWRAAMSAYRAEARTVAEADARARQPGPQTDAAYESRFVQSLAAMDVPKRIGAVANLSYEQSSALVRHGDLDWLELPERVIADVMERHMLLGYAIRTGAQADYSAKPSFDNPLPVGADTEAAMAAVKPQLAAFRVQADRVQLAAGVLRDVVRLAASATGKTVDATWAEFAA
;
A
#
# COMPACT_ATOMS: atom_id res chain seq x y z
N MET A 1 3.47 33.47 16.07
CA MET A 1 3.38 32.34 15.13
C MET A 1 2.45 31.29 15.74
N HIS A 2 1.44 30.78 15.03
CA HIS A 2 0.50 29.80 15.60
C HIS A 2 1.03 28.38 15.42
N THR A 3 1.12 27.63 16.52
CA THR A 3 1.51 26.21 16.50
C THR A 3 0.54 25.37 17.31
N ARG A 4 0.24 24.15 16.84
CA ARG A 4 -0.62 23.18 17.56
C ARG A 4 0.03 21.80 17.57
N ASN A 5 -0.09 21.10 18.69
CA ASN A 5 0.23 19.68 18.82
C ASN A 5 -0.93 19.00 19.56
N GLN A 6 -1.71 18.19 18.84
CA GLN A 6 -2.93 17.58 19.37
C GLN A 6 -2.93 16.07 19.10
N PRO A 7 -2.77 15.23 20.14
CA PRO A 7 -2.99 13.80 20.00
C PRO A 7 -4.48 13.50 19.83
N THR A 8 -4.80 12.56 18.95
CA THR A 8 -6.15 12.03 18.71
C THR A 8 -6.08 10.50 18.70
N GLU A 9 -7.23 9.82 18.76
CA GLU A 9 -7.29 8.36 18.63
C GLU A 9 -6.72 7.87 17.28
N ARG A 10 -6.86 8.68 16.23
CA ARG A 10 -6.42 8.34 14.86
C ARG A 10 -4.96 8.69 14.59
N GLY A 11 -4.29 9.44 15.47
CA GLY A 11 -2.94 9.94 15.23
C GLY A 11 -2.68 11.30 15.85
N THR A 12 -1.50 11.86 15.60
CA THR A 12 -1.11 13.18 16.13
C THR A 12 -1.19 14.24 15.04
N ILE A 13 -1.81 15.37 15.35
CA ILE A 13 -1.90 16.55 14.47
C ILE A 13 -0.86 17.57 14.94
N TYR A 14 0.02 17.96 14.01
CA TYR A 14 0.96 19.06 14.16
C TYR A 14 0.55 20.20 13.24
N GLU A 15 0.64 21.44 13.72
CA GLU A 15 0.28 22.61 12.92
C GLU A 15 1.30 23.72 13.11
N VAL A 16 1.61 24.41 12.02
CA VAL A 16 2.37 25.67 12.00
C VAL A 16 1.75 26.60 10.97
N GLU A 17 1.27 27.77 11.39
CA GLU A 17 0.70 28.80 10.49
C GLU A 17 -0.39 28.25 9.54
N GLY A 18 -1.29 27.39 10.06
CA GLY A 18 -2.36 26.76 9.28
C GLY A 18 -1.92 25.56 8.43
N SER A 19 -0.62 25.30 8.29
CA SER A 19 -0.12 24.09 7.65
C SER A 19 -0.09 22.92 8.62
N ILE A 20 -0.75 21.83 8.23
CA ILE A 20 -0.98 20.66 9.07
C ILE A 20 -0.10 19.50 8.60
N ALA A 21 0.54 18.83 9.55
CA ALA A 21 1.10 17.49 9.39
C ALA A 21 0.39 16.51 10.33
N PHE A 22 -0.25 15.49 9.74
CA PHE A 22 -0.90 14.43 10.48
C PHE A 22 -0.04 13.17 10.46
N VAL A 23 0.24 12.60 11.64
CA VAL A 23 0.94 11.32 11.79
C VAL A 23 -0.08 10.26 12.22
N PRO A 24 -0.56 9.40 11.30
CA PRO A 24 -1.57 8.38 11.61
C PRO A 24 -1.06 7.33 12.61
N SER A 25 -1.93 6.88 13.52
CA SER A 25 -1.58 5.86 14.51
C SER A 25 -1.30 4.49 13.88
N GLU A 26 -1.86 4.24 12.69
CA GLU A 26 -1.64 3.04 11.89
C GLU A 26 -0.18 2.88 11.45
N LEU A 27 0.60 3.96 11.40
CA LEU A 27 2.03 3.90 11.08
C LEU A 27 2.90 3.49 12.27
N ARG A 28 2.35 3.41 13.49
CA ARG A 28 3.07 3.07 14.73
C ARG A 28 3.20 1.55 14.98
N THR A 29 2.83 0.73 14.01
CA THR A 29 2.92 -0.75 14.09
C THR A 29 3.81 -1.31 12.99
N GLY A 30 4.19 -2.59 13.04
CA GLY A 30 4.95 -3.26 11.97
C GLY A 30 6.28 -2.60 11.59
N ALA A 31 6.71 -2.79 10.34
CA ALA A 31 8.02 -2.35 9.85
C ALA A 31 8.21 -0.82 9.84
N LEU A 32 7.12 -0.06 9.73
CA LEU A 32 7.15 1.41 9.67
C LEU A 32 7.15 2.08 11.05
N ALA A 33 6.93 1.32 12.14
CA ALA A 33 6.78 1.88 13.48
C ALA A 33 7.99 2.73 13.91
N LYS A 34 9.20 2.16 13.84
CA LYS A 34 10.41 2.83 14.35
C LYS A 34 10.81 4.07 13.54
N PRO A 35 10.80 4.03 12.19
CA PRO A 35 11.03 5.24 11.39
C PRO A 35 9.99 6.33 11.68
N THR A 36 8.72 5.96 11.87
CA THR A 36 7.63 6.90 12.18
C THR A 36 7.81 7.53 13.55
N GLU A 37 8.12 6.74 14.58
CA GLU A 37 8.39 7.24 15.94
C GLU A 37 9.54 8.25 15.95
N THR A 38 10.61 7.96 15.19
CA THR A 38 11.78 8.85 15.08
C THR A 38 11.41 10.17 14.40
N LEU A 39 10.62 10.10 13.31
CA LEU A 39 10.11 11.28 12.63
C LEU A 39 9.17 12.10 13.51
N GLU A 40 8.24 11.45 14.20
CA GLU A 40 7.26 12.08 15.09
C GLU A 40 7.95 12.79 16.26
N THR A 41 8.99 12.17 16.84
CA THR A 41 9.82 12.78 17.90
C THR A 41 10.51 14.05 17.40
N ALA A 42 11.15 13.98 16.23
CA ALA A 42 11.83 15.13 15.64
C ALA A 42 10.85 16.25 15.23
N LEU A 43 9.67 15.89 14.75
CA LEU A 43 8.60 16.82 14.40
C LEU A 43 8.06 17.54 15.64
N SER A 44 7.81 16.81 16.73
CA SER A 44 7.40 17.39 18.01
C SER A 44 8.44 18.39 18.53
N ALA A 45 9.72 18.02 18.50
CA ALA A 45 10.82 18.89 18.90
C ALA A 45 10.93 20.15 18.02
N ALA A 46 10.78 20.01 16.70
CA ALA A 46 10.80 21.13 15.77
C ALA A 46 9.64 22.10 16.01
N VAL A 47 8.41 21.60 16.15
CA VAL A 47 7.23 22.43 16.42
C VAL A 47 7.37 23.19 17.75
N ALA A 48 7.89 22.54 18.79
CA ALA A 48 8.16 23.20 20.07
C ALA A 48 9.22 24.32 19.94
N ALA A 49 10.30 24.07 19.19
CA ALA A 49 11.34 25.07 18.95
C ALA A 49 10.83 26.25 18.10
N ILE A 50 9.99 25.98 17.09
CA ILE A 50 9.35 27.00 16.25
C ILE A 50 8.44 27.90 17.09
N ALA A 51 7.64 27.31 17.98
CA ALA A 51 6.80 28.07 18.91
C ALA A 51 7.64 29.01 19.79
N ALA A 52 8.74 28.51 20.34
CA ALA A 52 9.67 29.28 21.16
C ALA A 52 10.40 30.39 20.38
N ASN A 53 10.82 30.13 19.13
CA ASN A 53 11.48 31.13 18.31
C ASN A 53 10.59 32.36 18.07
N SER A 54 9.28 32.15 17.91
CA SER A 54 8.32 33.23 17.68
C SER A 54 8.10 34.15 18.89
N THR A 55 8.55 33.75 20.10
CA THR A 55 8.50 34.58 21.29
C THR A 55 9.82 35.26 21.62
N VAL A 56 10.94 34.71 21.12
CA VAL A 56 12.30 35.19 21.42
C VAL A 56 12.85 36.12 20.34
N TYR A 57 12.58 35.83 19.06
CA TYR A 57 13.15 36.56 17.94
C TYR A 57 12.19 37.62 17.38
N GLN A 58 12.76 38.68 16.81
CA GLN A 58 12.01 39.65 16.02
C GLN A 58 11.43 38.97 14.76
N PRO A 59 10.26 39.42 14.24
CA PRO A 59 9.58 38.77 13.13
C PRO A 59 10.45 38.51 11.90
N GLU A 60 11.39 39.40 11.58
CA GLU A 60 12.28 39.25 10.42
C GLU A 60 13.33 38.13 10.61
N ALA A 61 13.70 37.81 11.86
CA ALA A 61 14.70 36.79 12.19
C ALA A 61 14.09 35.40 12.46
N VAL A 62 12.76 35.31 12.67
CA VAL A 62 12.06 34.05 12.94
C VAL A 62 12.28 32.99 11.85
N PRO A 63 12.18 33.29 10.54
CA PRO A 63 12.39 32.28 9.49
C PRO A 63 13.78 31.65 9.51
N GLU A 64 14.81 32.44 9.79
CA GLU A 64 16.20 31.96 9.88
C GLU A 64 16.40 31.07 11.13
N ALA A 65 15.88 31.50 12.28
CA ALA A 65 15.90 30.68 13.49
C ALA A 65 15.13 29.36 13.32
N ASN A 66 14.00 29.38 12.59
CA ASN A 66 13.21 28.19 12.28
C ASN A 66 13.94 27.24 11.34
N ALA A 67 14.75 27.74 10.40
CA ALA A 67 15.57 26.90 9.55
C ALA A 67 16.56 26.04 10.37
N VAL A 68 17.10 26.59 11.47
CA VAL A 68 17.95 25.85 12.43
C VAL A 68 17.13 24.78 13.16
N ALA A 69 15.93 25.11 13.65
CA ALA A 69 15.05 24.16 14.34
C ALA A 69 14.65 22.96 13.46
N ILE A 70 14.52 23.18 12.15
CA ILE A 70 14.11 22.15 11.18
C ILE A 70 15.28 21.26 10.74
N SER A 71 16.53 21.61 11.05
CA SER A 71 17.71 20.82 10.66
C SER A 71 17.66 19.37 11.16
N ASN A 72 17.25 19.16 12.42
CA ASN A 72 17.07 17.83 13.02
C ASN A 72 15.87 17.09 12.42
N LEU A 73 14.77 17.80 12.15
CA LEU A 73 13.60 17.25 11.48
C LEU A 73 13.93 16.74 10.08
N ARG A 74 14.75 17.47 9.33
CA ARG A 74 15.23 17.08 8.00
C ARG A 74 16.00 15.75 8.05
N THR A 75 16.90 15.58 9.02
CA THR A 75 17.64 14.31 9.19
C THR A 75 16.70 13.14 9.48
N ALA A 76 15.75 13.31 10.41
CA ALA A 76 14.77 12.28 10.73
C ALA A 76 13.84 11.96 9.53
N TRP A 77 13.45 12.99 8.77
CA TRP A 77 12.65 12.85 7.56
C TRP A 77 13.37 12.02 6.49
N ARG A 78 14.67 12.24 6.27
CA ARG A 78 15.46 11.45 5.31
C ARG A 78 15.56 9.98 5.72
N ALA A 79 15.77 9.72 7.01
CA ALA A 79 15.80 8.37 7.55
C ALA A 79 14.43 7.68 7.35
N ALA A 80 13.33 8.37 7.64
CA ALA A 80 11.97 7.87 7.41
C ALA A 80 11.70 7.63 5.93
N MET A 81 12.06 8.57 5.04
CA MET A 81 11.90 8.42 3.59
C MET A 81 12.64 7.21 3.02
N SER A 82 13.86 6.95 3.50
CA SER A 82 14.61 5.75 3.09
C SER A 82 13.87 4.46 3.51
N ALA A 83 13.42 4.38 4.76
CA ALA A 83 12.70 3.22 5.27
C ALA A 83 11.34 3.02 4.57
N TYR A 84 10.58 4.10 4.34
CA TYR A 84 9.30 4.05 3.65
C TYR A 84 9.47 3.63 2.18
N ARG A 85 10.55 4.05 1.52
CA ARG A 85 10.90 3.58 0.17
C ARG A 85 11.27 2.09 0.15
N ALA A 86 11.98 1.61 1.15
CA ALA A 86 12.31 0.18 1.25
C ALA A 86 11.03 -0.65 1.41
N GLU A 87 10.11 -0.23 2.27
CA GLU A 87 8.81 -0.88 2.44
C GLU A 87 7.97 -0.81 1.15
N ALA A 88 7.93 0.34 0.49
CA ALA A 88 7.23 0.51 -0.78
C ALA A 88 7.74 -0.45 -1.87
N ARG A 89 9.05 -0.70 -1.91
CA ARG A 89 9.65 -1.69 -2.82
C ARG A 89 9.21 -3.10 -2.46
N THR A 90 9.26 -3.48 -1.19
CA THR A 90 8.78 -4.80 -0.74
C THR A 90 7.32 -5.03 -1.12
N VAL A 91 6.45 -4.04 -0.90
CA VAL A 91 5.04 -4.10 -1.29
C VAL A 91 4.88 -4.20 -2.81
N ALA A 92 5.60 -3.38 -3.57
CA ALA A 92 5.55 -3.41 -5.03
C ALA A 92 6.05 -4.74 -5.62
N GLU A 93 7.11 -5.31 -5.06
CA GLU A 93 7.62 -6.63 -5.46
C GLU A 93 6.61 -7.73 -5.16
N ALA A 94 5.97 -7.68 -3.99
CA ALA A 94 4.92 -8.62 -3.62
C ALA A 94 3.67 -8.48 -4.50
N ASP A 95 3.23 -7.26 -4.83
CA ASP A 95 2.12 -7.03 -5.78
C ASP A 95 2.47 -7.55 -7.18
N ALA A 96 3.65 -7.20 -7.68
CA ALA A 96 4.12 -7.62 -9.00
C ALA A 96 4.20 -9.15 -9.08
N ARG A 97 4.74 -9.79 -8.05
CA ARG A 97 4.70 -11.26 -7.94
C ARG A 97 3.26 -11.73 -7.92
N ALA A 98 2.40 -11.21 -7.05
CA ALA A 98 0.99 -11.63 -6.92
C ALA A 98 0.24 -11.61 -8.26
N ARG A 99 0.52 -10.63 -9.12
CA ARG A 99 -0.09 -10.46 -10.46
C ARG A 99 0.59 -11.22 -11.60
N GLN A 100 1.77 -11.81 -11.38
CA GLN A 100 2.45 -12.55 -12.44
C GLN A 100 1.61 -13.77 -12.85
N PRO A 101 1.36 -13.96 -14.15
CA PRO A 101 0.69 -15.17 -14.62
C PRO A 101 1.56 -16.39 -14.30
N GLY A 102 0.91 -17.53 -14.07
CA GLY A 102 1.60 -18.82 -13.92
C GLY A 102 2.42 -19.19 -15.17
N PRO A 103 3.29 -20.21 -15.08
CA PRO A 103 4.00 -20.73 -16.24
C PRO A 103 3.01 -21.12 -17.34
N GLN A 104 3.36 -20.85 -18.59
CA GLN A 104 2.54 -21.27 -19.72
C GLN A 104 2.61 -22.80 -19.84
N THR A 105 1.48 -23.47 -19.66
CA THR A 105 1.40 -24.94 -19.68
C THR A 105 0.99 -25.49 -21.05
N ASP A 106 0.09 -24.80 -21.77
CA ASP A 106 -0.34 -25.16 -23.13
C ASP A 106 -0.83 -23.92 -23.91
N ALA A 107 -0.03 -23.44 -24.86
CA ALA A 107 -0.35 -22.27 -25.68
C ALA A 107 -1.60 -22.47 -26.55
N ALA A 108 -1.84 -23.69 -27.04
CA ALA A 108 -2.98 -23.98 -27.90
C ALA A 108 -4.29 -24.00 -27.10
N TYR A 109 -4.26 -24.54 -25.88
CA TYR A 109 -5.38 -24.46 -24.94
C TYR A 109 -5.74 -23.01 -24.62
N GLU A 110 -4.75 -22.19 -24.26
CA GLU A 110 -4.99 -20.79 -23.89
C GLU A 110 -5.65 -20.00 -25.03
N SER A 111 -5.13 -20.14 -26.25
CA SER A 111 -5.71 -19.47 -27.42
C SER A 111 -7.15 -19.90 -27.68
N ARG A 112 -7.44 -21.21 -27.58
CA ARG A 112 -8.82 -21.73 -27.73
C ARG A 112 -9.74 -21.23 -26.63
N PHE A 113 -9.24 -21.15 -25.39
CA PHE A 113 -10.01 -20.67 -24.25
C PHE A 113 -10.40 -19.19 -24.45
N VAL A 114 -9.45 -18.33 -24.80
CA VAL A 114 -9.70 -16.91 -25.08
C VAL A 114 -10.71 -16.74 -26.23
N GLN A 115 -10.52 -17.47 -27.34
CA GLN A 115 -11.45 -17.45 -28.47
C GLN A 115 -12.86 -17.89 -28.05
N SER A 116 -12.97 -18.89 -27.17
CA SER A 116 -14.25 -19.36 -26.67
C SER A 116 -14.98 -18.27 -25.87
N LEU A 117 -14.26 -17.47 -25.06
CA LEU A 117 -14.84 -16.35 -24.32
C LEU A 117 -15.25 -15.20 -25.23
N ALA A 118 -14.43 -14.89 -26.23
CA ALA A 118 -14.73 -13.84 -27.22
C ALA A 118 -15.99 -14.17 -28.04
N ALA A 119 -16.24 -15.45 -28.32
CA ALA A 119 -17.43 -15.91 -29.03
C ALA A 119 -18.72 -15.89 -28.18
N MET A 120 -18.61 -15.75 -26.85
CA MET A 120 -19.78 -15.63 -25.97
C MET A 120 -20.39 -14.23 -26.01
N ASP A 121 -21.71 -14.16 -25.79
CA ASP A 121 -22.37 -12.91 -25.45
C ASP A 121 -21.87 -12.37 -24.09
N VAL A 122 -22.01 -11.06 -23.87
CA VAL A 122 -21.48 -10.38 -22.66
C VAL A 122 -22.00 -11.01 -21.36
N PRO A 123 -23.30 -11.33 -21.19
CA PRO A 123 -23.78 -11.96 -19.95
C PRO A 123 -23.16 -13.34 -19.69
N LYS A 124 -23.04 -14.20 -20.71
CA LYS A 124 -22.40 -15.52 -20.54
C LYS A 124 -20.91 -15.38 -20.29
N ARG A 125 -20.24 -14.43 -20.95
CA ARG A 125 -18.82 -14.13 -20.74
C ARG A 125 -18.56 -13.72 -19.30
N ILE A 126 -19.37 -12.82 -18.73
CA ILE A 126 -19.30 -12.41 -17.32
C ILE A 126 -19.46 -13.64 -16.40
N GLY A 127 -20.45 -14.49 -16.66
CA GLY A 127 -20.65 -15.72 -15.90
C GLY A 127 -19.46 -16.69 -15.98
N ALA A 128 -18.87 -16.82 -17.17
CA ALA A 128 -17.74 -17.72 -17.41
C ALA A 128 -16.46 -17.27 -16.68
N VAL A 129 -16.21 -15.95 -16.59
CA VAL A 129 -15.01 -15.44 -15.92
C VAL A 129 -15.13 -15.37 -14.39
N ALA A 130 -16.32 -15.57 -13.82
CA ALA A 130 -16.53 -15.46 -12.37
C ALA A 130 -15.75 -16.52 -11.56
N ASN A 131 -15.52 -17.71 -12.13
CA ASN A 131 -14.95 -18.86 -11.42
C ASN A 131 -13.74 -19.48 -12.13
N LEU A 132 -12.89 -18.66 -12.74
CA LEU A 132 -11.69 -19.15 -13.43
C LEU A 132 -10.75 -19.93 -12.51
N SER A 133 -10.10 -20.94 -13.07
CA SER A 133 -8.93 -21.58 -12.47
C SER A 133 -7.72 -20.64 -12.51
N TYR A 134 -6.62 -21.03 -11.85
CA TYR A 134 -5.39 -20.23 -11.89
C TYR A 134 -4.81 -20.18 -13.30
N GLU A 135 -4.87 -21.30 -14.03
CA GLU A 135 -4.36 -21.44 -15.39
C GLU A 135 -5.18 -20.57 -16.36
N GLN A 136 -6.51 -20.62 -16.24
CA GLN A 136 -7.41 -19.82 -17.06
C GLN A 136 -7.26 -18.32 -16.81
N SER A 137 -7.20 -17.91 -15.54
CA SER A 137 -6.95 -16.50 -15.21
C SER A 137 -5.53 -16.06 -15.62
N SER A 138 -4.52 -16.93 -15.47
CA SER A 138 -3.16 -16.67 -15.95
C SER A 138 -3.11 -16.47 -17.46
N ALA A 139 -3.90 -17.22 -18.23
CA ALA A 139 -4.00 -17.04 -19.67
C ALA A 139 -4.50 -15.64 -20.03
N LEU A 140 -5.59 -15.19 -19.41
CA LEU A 140 -6.15 -13.85 -19.65
C LEU A 140 -5.18 -12.74 -19.25
N VAL A 141 -4.48 -12.90 -18.12
CA VAL A 141 -3.49 -11.92 -17.65
C VAL A 141 -2.27 -11.88 -18.57
N ARG A 142 -1.76 -13.03 -19.02
CA ARG A 142 -0.55 -13.12 -19.85
C ARG A 142 -0.73 -12.47 -21.22
N HIS A 143 -1.89 -12.66 -21.84
CA HIS A 143 -2.20 -12.14 -23.17
C HIS A 143 -2.84 -10.74 -23.13
N GLY A 144 -3.15 -10.22 -21.94
CA GLY A 144 -3.80 -8.91 -21.78
C GLY A 144 -5.25 -8.90 -22.24
N ASP A 145 -5.90 -10.07 -22.30
CA ASP A 145 -7.22 -10.22 -22.92
C ASP A 145 -8.37 -9.65 -22.06
N LEU A 146 -8.13 -9.37 -20.77
CA LEU A 146 -9.16 -8.82 -19.89
C LEU A 146 -9.74 -7.49 -20.42
N ASP A 147 -8.91 -6.67 -21.05
CA ASP A 147 -9.33 -5.38 -21.62
C ASP A 147 -10.09 -5.56 -22.95
N TRP A 148 -9.79 -6.61 -23.71
CA TRP A 148 -10.41 -6.92 -25.00
C TRP A 148 -11.77 -7.63 -24.87
N LEU A 149 -12.02 -8.24 -23.72
CA LEU A 149 -13.25 -8.98 -23.43
C LEU A 149 -14.46 -8.08 -23.12
N GLU A 150 -14.35 -6.75 -23.27
CA GLU A 150 -15.44 -5.77 -23.06
C GLU A 150 -16.20 -6.00 -21.74
N LEU A 151 -15.48 -6.45 -20.71
CA LEU A 151 -16.05 -6.73 -19.40
C LEU A 151 -16.23 -5.42 -18.62
N PRO A 152 -17.26 -5.31 -17.77
CA PRO A 152 -17.35 -4.20 -16.83
C PRO A 152 -16.11 -4.14 -15.94
N GLU A 153 -15.62 -2.94 -15.63
CA GLU A 153 -14.39 -2.73 -14.84
C GLU A 153 -14.40 -3.49 -13.50
N ARG A 154 -15.56 -3.55 -12.84
CA ARG A 154 -15.75 -4.33 -11.61
C ARG A 154 -15.49 -5.83 -11.81
N VAL A 155 -15.93 -6.40 -12.93
CA VAL A 155 -15.70 -7.83 -13.24
C VAL A 155 -14.22 -8.08 -13.52
N ILE A 156 -13.54 -7.16 -14.22
CA ILE A 156 -12.09 -7.23 -14.43
C ILE A 156 -11.35 -7.23 -13.08
N ALA A 157 -11.74 -6.33 -12.17
CA ALA A 157 -11.16 -6.26 -10.82
C ALA A 157 -11.38 -7.55 -10.02
N ASP A 158 -12.58 -8.13 -10.08
CA ASP A 158 -12.91 -9.39 -9.41
C ASP A 158 -12.09 -10.57 -9.95
N VAL A 159 -11.90 -10.63 -11.28
CA VAL A 159 -11.05 -11.65 -11.93
C VAL A 159 -9.59 -11.50 -11.51
N MET A 160 -9.06 -10.27 -11.48
CA MET A 160 -7.71 -9.98 -11.04
C MET A 160 -7.49 -10.32 -9.56
N GLU A 161 -8.44 -9.99 -8.69
CA GLU A 161 -8.38 -10.36 -7.26
C GLU A 161 -8.36 -11.88 -7.09
N ARG A 162 -9.24 -12.59 -7.80
CA ARG A 162 -9.26 -14.05 -7.78
C ARG A 162 -7.95 -14.64 -8.30
N HIS A 163 -7.40 -14.10 -9.38
CA HIS A 163 -6.11 -14.52 -9.93
C HIS A 163 -4.99 -14.38 -8.89
N MET A 164 -4.91 -13.22 -8.22
CA MET A 164 -3.93 -12.98 -7.16
C MET A 164 -4.08 -13.95 -5.99
N LEU A 165 -5.32 -14.24 -5.55
CA LEU A 165 -5.59 -15.21 -4.48
C LEU A 165 -5.12 -16.62 -4.87
N LEU A 166 -5.47 -17.07 -6.08
CA LEU A 166 -5.09 -18.38 -6.58
C LEU A 166 -3.57 -18.51 -6.76
N GLY A 167 -2.94 -17.48 -7.33
CA GLY A 167 -1.49 -17.43 -7.50
C GLY A 167 -0.74 -17.35 -6.17
N TYR A 168 -1.33 -16.73 -5.15
CA TYR A 168 -0.80 -16.76 -3.80
C TYR A 168 -0.90 -18.17 -3.20
N ALA A 169 -2.08 -18.79 -3.26
CA ALA A 169 -2.34 -20.13 -2.73
C ALA A 169 -1.40 -21.19 -3.31
N ILE A 170 -1.13 -21.13 -4.62
CA ILE A 170 -0.23 -22.06 -5.31
C ILE A 170 1.22 -21.86 -4.88
N ARG A 171 1.67 -20.61 -4.75
CA ARG A 171 3.07 -20.31 -4.40
C ARG A 171 3.42 -20.62 -2.96
N THR A 172 2.49 -20.38 -2.05
CA THR A 172 2.70 -20.72 -0.64
C THR A 172 2.45 -22.20 -0.38
N GLY A 173 1.92 -22.95 -1.34
CA GLY A 173 1.54 -24.33 -1.16
C GLY A 173 0.40 -24.49 -0.16
N ALA A 174 -0.41 -23.44 0.09
CA ALA A 174 -1.43 -23.42 1.13
C ALA A 174 -2.39 -24.62 1.01
N GLN A 175 -2.66 -25.11 -0.20
CA GLN A 175 -3.51 -26.29 -0.40
C GLN A 175 -2.96 -27.57 0.25
N ALA A 176 -1.65 -27.68 0.48
CA ALA A 176 -1.04 -28.81 1.18
C ALA A 176 -1.43 -28.85 2.67
N ASP A 177 -1.69 -27.68 3.26
CA ASP A 177 -2.07 -27.55 4.68
C ASP A 177 -3.56 -27.79 4.92
N TYR A 178 -4.37 -27.82 3.86
CA TYR A 178 -5.83 -28.01 3.92
C TYR A 178 -6.25 -29.26 3.14
N SER A 179 -6.12 -30.43 3.78
CA SER A 179 -6.64 -31.69 3.23
C SER A 179 -8.18 -31.73 3.23
N ALA A 180 -8.77 -32.37 2.22
CA ALA A 180 -10.20 -32.63 2.17
C ALA A 180 -10.68 -33.35 3.45
N LYS A 181 -11.80 -32.88 4.02
CA LYS A 181 -12.33 -33.42 5.27
C LYS A 181 -13.28 -34.59 5.00
N PRO A 182 -13.18 -35.71 5.73
CA PRO A 182 -14.13 -36.80 5.64
C PRO A 182 -15.58 -36.32 5.81
N SER A 183 -16.48 -36.85 4.99
CA SER A 183 -17.92 -36.68 5.12
C SER A 183 -18.60 -38.05 5.21
N PHE A 184 -19.88 -38.06 5.59
CA PHE A 184 -20.67 -39.30 5.61
C PHE A 184 -20.72 -39.95 4.22
N ASP A 185 -20.84 -39.13 3.16
CA ASP A 185 -20.92 -39.60 1.77
C ASP A 185 -19.54 -39.93 1.17
N ASN A 186 -18.46 -39.40 1.75
CA ASN A 186 -17.07 -39.71 1.36
C ASN A 186 -16.15 -39.73 2.59
N PRO A 187 -16.02 -40.90 3.26
CA PRO A 187 -15.24 -41.01 4.49
C PRO A 187 -13.72 -40.97 4.29
N LEU A 188 -13.24 -41.09 3.04
CA LEU A 188 -11.81 -41.08 2.68
C LEU A 188 -11.59 -40.19 1.45
N PRO A 189 -11.85 -38.87 1.57
CA PRO A 189 -11.66 -37.98 0.45
C PRO A 189 -10.16 -37.83 0.13
N VAL A 190 -9.84 -37.85 -1.16
CA VAL A 190 -8.49 -37.63 -1.66
C VAL A 190 -8.43 -36.23 -2.27
N GLY A 191 -7.42 -35.45 -1.90
CA GLY A 191 -7.20 -34.11 -2.43
C GLY A 191 -7.24 -33.02 -1.37
N ALA A 192 -7.14 -31.77 -1.83
CA ALA A 192 -7.17 -30.58 -0.98
C ALA A 192 -8.60 -30.01 -0.87
N ASP A 193 -8.90 -29.45 0.30
CA ASP A 193 -10.05 -28.58 0.51
C ASP A 193 -9.73 -27.20 -0.04
N THR A 194 -10.02 -27.00 -1.33
CA THR A 194 -9.72 -25.75 -2.03
C THR A 194 -10.47 -24.56 -1.43
N GLU A 195 -11.67 -24.76 -0.89
CA GLU A 195 -12.44 -23.69 -0.26
C GLU A 195 -11.79 -23.25 1.05
N ALA A 196 -11.38 -24.20 1.91
CA ALA A 196 -10.67 -23.90 3.14
C ALA A 196 -9.32 -23.22 2.87
N ALA A 197 -8.56 -23.68 1.87
CA ALA A 197 -7.31 -23.04 1.47
C ALA A 197 -7.53 -21.59 0.99
N MET A 198 -8.55 -21.36 0.16
CA MET A 198 -8.89 -20.01 -0.30
C MET A 198 -9.39 -19.11 0.84
N ALA A 199 -10.16 -19.66 1.79
CA ALA A 199 -10.59 -18.94 2.99
C ALA A 199 -9.39 -18.51 3.86
N ALA A 200 -8.34 -19.33 3.94
CA ALA A 200 -7.12 -19.03 4.69
C ALA A 200 -6.20 -18.01 3.98
N VAL A 201 -6.23 -17.95 2.66
CA VAL A 201 -5.42 -17.01 1.87
C VAL A 201 -6.03 -15.60 1.81
N LYS A 202 -7.37 -15.49 1.82
CA LYS A 202 -8.08 -14.20 1.86
C LYS A 202 -7.56 -13.19 2.92
N PRO A 203 -7.40 -13.56 4.21
CA PRO A 203 -6.90 -12.62 5.22
C PRO A 203 -5.45 -12.18 4.93
N GLN A 204 -4.65 -13.01 4.27
CA GLN A 204 -3.27 -12.67 3.91
C GLN A 204 -3.23 -11.63 2.79
N LEU A 205 -4.12 -11.74 1.79
CA LEU A 205 -4.30 -10.69 0.77
C LEU A 205 -4.84 -9.39 1.39
N ALA A 206 -5.78 -9.48 2.34
CA ALA A 206 -6.27 -8.31 3.05
C ALA A 206 -5.14 -7.62 3.85
N ALA A 207 -4.28 -8.39 4.54
CA ALA A 207 -3.12 -7.86 5.23
C ALA A 207 -2.13 -7.17 4.27
N PHE A 208 -1.93 -7.75 3.08
CA PHE A 208 -1.13 -7.14 2.02
C PHE A 208 -1.70 -5.79 1.56
N ARG A 209 -3.01 -5.70 1.31
CA ARG A 209 -3.68 -4.43 0.95
C ARG A 209 -3.52 -3.38 2.04
N VAL A 210 -3.70 -3.76 3.31
CA VAL A 210 -3.45 -2.88 4.46
C VAL A 210 -2.01 -2.39 4.46
N GLN A 211 -1.03 -3.24 4.15
CA GLN A 211 0.38 -2.83 4.05
C GLN A 211 0.60 -1.79 2.94
N ALA A 212 -0.04 -1.98 1.78
CA ALA A 212 0.01 -1.01 0.68
C ALA A 212 -0.60 0.35 1.06
N ASP A 213 -1.75 0.36 1.72
CA ASP A 213 -2.40 1.59 2.21
C ASP A 213 -1.50 2.33 3.22
N ARG A 214 -0.80 1.58 4.08
CA ARG A 214 0.15 2.16 5.04
C ARG A 214 1.33 2.85 4.36
N VAL A 215 1.83 2.32 3.25
CA VAL A 215 2.85 3.00 2.44
C VAL A 215 2.31 4.32 1.87
N GLN A 216 1.06 4.35 1.40
CA GLN A 216 0.44 5.59 0.91
C GLN A 216 0.26 6.63 2.03
N LEU A 217 -0.19 6.19 3.20
CA LEU A 217 -0.27 7.05 4.40
C LEU A 217 1.10 7.63 4.75
N ALA A 218 2.14 6.80 4.77
CA ALA A 218 3.51 7.22 5.06
C ALA A 218 4.02 8.27 4.04
N ALA A 219 3.70 8.12 2.75
CA ALA A 219 3.98 9.13 1.74
C ALA A 219 3.21 10.44 1.98
N GLY A 220 1.98 10.37 2.47
CA GLY A 220 1.21 11.52 2.95
C GLY A 220 1.96 12.29 4.05
N VAL A 221 2.38 11.59 5.10
CA VAL A 221 3.13 12.19 6.24
C VAL A 221 4.36 12.94 5.76
N LEU A 222 5.17 12.35 4.88
CA LEU A 222 6.38 13.00 4.39
C LEU A 222 6.09 14.31 3.64
N ARG A 223 5.02 14.35 2.84
CA ARG A 223 4.60 15.57 2.14
C ARG A 223 4.13 16.64 3.11
N ASP A 224 3.34 16.25 4.11
CA ASP A 224 2.78 17.21 5.05
C ASP A 224 3.85 17.79 6.00
N VAL A 225 4.85 17.00 6.39
CA VAL A 225 6.03 17.50 7.13
C VAL A 225 6.78 18.57 6.33
N VAL A 226 6.94 18.39 5.01
CA VAL A 226 7.60 19.37 4.15
C VAL A 226 6.76 20.65 4.03
N ARG A 227 5.43 20.55 3.90
CA ARG A 227 4.53 21.71 3.88
C ARG A 227 4.60 22.52 5.18
N LEU A 228 4.64 21.81 6.32
CA LEU A 228 4.80 22.42 7.63
C LEU A 228 6.15 23.13 7.75
N ALA A 229 7.24 22.49 7.33
CA ALA A 229 8.58 23.10 7.33
C ALA A 229 8.69 24.32 6.38
N ALA A 230 8.04 24.26 5.23
CA ALA A 230 7.98 25.37 4.28
C ALA A 230 7.29 26.59 4.91
N SER A 231 6.15 26.36 5.56
CA SER A 231 5.39 27.41 6.26
C SER A 231 6.18 28.02 7.41
N ALA A 232 6.90 27.18 8.17
CA ALA A 232 7.73 27.63 9.27
C ALA A 232 8.93 28.51 8.84
N THR A 233 9.43 28.31 7.62
CA THR A 233 10.61 29.01 7.10
C THR A 233 10.28 30.10 6.09
N GLY A 234 9.00 30.29 5.76
CA GLY A 234 8.56 31.20 4.69
C GLY A 234 9.05 30.80 3.29
N LYS A 235 9.52 29.57 3.11
CA LYS A 235 9.99 29.05 1.82
C LYS A 235 8.84 28.43 1.04
N THR A 236 9.01 28.33 -0.28
CA THR A 236 8.10 27.53 -1.12
C THR A 236 8.25 26.04 -0.83
N VAL A 237 7.16 25.27 -0.95
CA VAL A 237 7.17 23.81 -0.75
C VAL A 237 8.23 23.11 -1.60
N ASP A 238 8.41 23.51 -2.86
CA ASP A 238 9.39 22.89 -3.77
C ASP A 238 10.84 23.13 -3.32
N ALA A 239 11.16 24.34 -2.86
CA ALA A 239 12.47 24.66 -2.30
C ALA A 239 12.75 23.85 -1.03
N THR A 240 11.77 23.76 -0.12
CA THR A 240 11.90 22.95 1.10
C THR A 240 12.02 21.46 0.76
N TRP A 241 11.28 20.97 -0.22
CA TRP A 241 11.40 19.60 -0.71
C TRP A 241 12.80 19.32 -1.24
N ALA A 242 13.34 20.20 -2.09
CA ALA A 242 14.69 20.06 -2.62
C ALA A 242 15.74 20.02 -1.49
N GLU A 243 15.61 20.87 -0.46
CA GLU A 243 16.50 20.84 0.72
C GLU A 243 16.38 19.55 1.52
N PHE A 244 15.17 19.00 1.65
CA PHE A 244 14.95 17.74 2.36
C PHE A 244 15.45 16.53 1.57
N ALA A 245 15.34 16.57 0.24
CA ALA A 245 15.71 15.47 -0.64
C ALA A 245 17.20 15.44 -1.03
N ALA A 246 17.92 16.56 -0.90
CA ALA A 246 19.37 16.67 -1.17
C ALA A 246 20.22 15.90 -0.15
#